data_AF-A0A0F8C9V8-F1
#
_entry.id   AF-A0A0F8C9V8-F1
#
_cell.length_a   1.000
_cell.length_b   1.000
_cell.length_c   1.000
_cell.angle_alpha   90.00
_cell.angle_beta   90.00
_cell.angle_gamma   90.00
#
_symmetry.space_group_name_H-M   'P 1'
#
loop_
_entity.id
_entity.type
_entity.pdbx_description
1 polymer ?
#
loop_
_entity_poly.entity_id
_entity_poly.type
_entity_poly.pdbx_seq_one_letter_code
_entity_poly.pdbx_strand_id
1 'polypeptide(L)'
;MDAEFGNKFTNLTSMSEIQDKSTLKLVFDSAASALPDGSHPRPYSTPATSGSGESSLSSGSLCDTDILSSPESTPSRSSGWPIVFLVPRFPYDCELQLDKANAAFKESRTLLNPDMRLKTAILDSLAEEIVQYSDIEFEEVAEALVSSHPCLKEPGSATGYGGWKVSLKYKLAHSRRKLKRLGCPEVELNSLTNKLAEKCSPAYGVKKPRRADVNYCPTYPSGESAETLEKIRETLLLELKKRNNEDTVAAMMEKTVAHRRQEVIRDAPLIADFKTRWPALFCVREITAEFKRITTVSLLSKFFSKLDALSSNLMKVFGNKGGVQGRKIRSIMIPITQMDAIDVRRECIIKALCVYLNEQPENLVKDYMNTDGESSEAAMMKTTFGIFVIRKEGAEPDVTPEDVGIVLEVVQVLDELGNVPLAVVMLFALVYALNLSYPPELRYTLGALQKIIMELDGNRLLKKKSNTKNSTCVLVVLNRVNYSMLDQGRENGQKLRDTQQTSARALRAAAECVELME
;
A
#
# COMPACT_ATOMS: atom_id res chain seq x y z
N MET A 1 -49.10 7.12 -14.71
CA MET A 1 -50.21 6.43 -14.03
C MET A 1 -51.43 6.68 -14.86
N ASP A 2 -52.06 5.63 -15.34
CA ASP A 2 -53.20 5.73 -16.25
C ASP A 2 -54.51 5.74 -15.44
N ALA A 3 -55.33 6.76 -15.68
CA ALA A 3 -56.63 6.92 -15.02
C ALA A 3 -57.66 5.88 -15.51
N GLU A 4 -57.50 5.36 -16.73
CA GLU A 4 -58.41 4.35 -17.32
C GLU A 4 -58.12 2.94 -16.81
N PHE A 5 -56.93 2.69 -16.26
CA PHE A 5 -56.50 1.41 -15.68
C PHE A 5 -56.34 1.44 -14.15
N GLY A 6 -57.13 2.27 -13.47
CA GLY A 6 -57.21 2.28 -12.01
C GLY A 6 -55.90 2.66 -11.30
N ASN A 7 -55.13 3.59 -11.88
CA ASN A 7 -53.86 4.09 -11.34
C ASN A 7 -52.77 3.01 -11.15
N LYS A 8 -52.83 1.90 -11.90
CA LYS A 8 -51.74 0.90 -11.94
C LYS A 8 -50.62 1.33 -12.89
N PHE A 9 -49.41 0.85 -12.65
CA PHE A 9 -48.28 1.03 -13.57
C PHE A 9 -48.48 0.15 -14.80
N THR A 10 -48.51 0.76 -15.97
CA THR A 10 -48.59 0.09 -17.27
C THR A 10 -47.28 0.32 -18.02
N ASN A 11 -46.87 -0.65 -18.83
CA ASN A 11 -45.69 -0.51 -19.69
C ASN A 11 -46.06 0.40 -20.87
N LEU A 12 -45.25 1.41 -21.13
CA LEU A 12 -45.43 2.29 -22.29
C LEU A 12 -44.95 1.58 -23.56
N THR A 13 -45.81 1.52 -24.57
CA THR A 13 -45.47 0.94 -25.88
C THR A 13 -45.13 2.02 -26.92
N SER A 14 -45.52 3.27 -26.67
CA SER A 14 -45.22 4.41 -27.53
C SER A 14 -45.06 5.71 -26.74
N MET A 15 -44.19 6.60 -27.21
CA MET A 15 -43.96 7.92 -26.60
C MET A 15 -45.17 8.87 -26.74
N SER A 16 -46.09 8.57 -27.66
CA SER A 16 -47.33 9.32 -27.86
C SER A 16 -48.34 9.16 -26.71
N GLU A 17 -48.14 8.16 -25.84
CA GLU A 17 -49.03 7.81 -24.73
C GLU A 17 -48.74 8.65 -23.45
N ILE A 18 -47.74 9.52 -23.50
CA ILE A 18 -47.25 10.30 -22.35
C ILE A 18 -47.90 11.70 -22.37
N GLN A 19 -48.67 12.02 -21.32
CA GLN A 19 -49.23 13.36 -21.13
C GLN A 19 -48.22 14.32 -20.48
N ASP A 20 -48.36 15.63 -20.73
CA ASP A 20 -47.47 16.65 -20.18
C ASP A 20 -47.44 16.60 -18.64
N LYS A 21 -46.22 16.61 -18.06
CA LYS A 21 -45.93 16.48 -16.62
C LYS A 21 -46.20 15.12 -15.96
N SER A 22 -46.32 14.04 -16.74
CA SER A 22 -46.44 12.68 -16.17
C SER A 22 -45.11 12.15 -15.60
N THR A 23 -45.18 11.42 -14.47
CA THR A 23 -44.01 10.82 -13.80
C THR A 23 -43.78 9.39 -14.31
N LEU A 24 -42.58 9.14 -14.85
CA LEU A 24 -42.17 7.82 -15.35
C LEU A 24 -41.28 7.11 -14.33
N LYS A 25 -41.55 5.81 -14.12
CA LYS A 25 -40.73 4.93 -13.28
C LYS A 25 -40.06 3.91 -14.18
N LEU A 26 -38.74 3.99 -14.32
CA LEU A 26 -37.95 3.05 -15.10
C LEU A 26 -37.59 1.84 -14.24
N VAL A 27 -37.88 0.63 -14.73
CA VAL A 27 -37.51 -0.64 -14.08
C VAL A 27 -36.65 -1.41 -15.07
N PHE A 28 -35.44 -1.78 -14.67
CA PHE A 28 -34.52 -2.58 -15.48
C PHE A 28 -34.67 -4.05 -15.10
N ASP A 29 -35.14 -4.89 -16.03
CA ASP A 29 -35.14 -6.34 -15.85
C ASP A 29 -33.78 -6.92 -16.28
N SER A 30 -32.96 -7.29 -15.30
CA SER A 30 -31.73 -8.08 -15.52
C SER A 30 -32.04 -9.58 -15.52
N ALA A 31 -32.89 -10.05 -16.45
CA ALA A 31 -33.06 -11.47 -16.75
C ALA A 31 -33.90 -11.72 -18.01
N ALA A 32 -33.32 -11.60 -19.20
CA ALA A 32 -33.83 -12.27 -20.41
C ALA A 32 -32.83 -12.24 -21.58
N SER A 33 -31.98 -13.25 -21.70
CA SER A 33 -31.49 -13.66 -23.02
C SER A 33 -31.39 -15.19 -23.07
N ALA A 34 -32.53 -15.82 -23.27
CA ALA A 34 -32.61 -17.19 -23.76
C ALA A 34 -33.63 -17.22 -24.90
N LEU A 35 -33.35 -18.08 -25.89
CA LEU A 35 -34.14 -18.50 -27.06
C LEU A 35 -33.69 -17.88 -28.41
N PRO A 36 -33.96 -18.55 -29.56
CA PRO A 36 -33.08 -19.58 -30.11
C PRO A 36 -32.82 -19.38 -31.63
N ASP A 37 -31.89 -20.19 -32.14
CA ASP A 37 -31.72 -20.69 -33.53
C ASP A 37 -32.30 -19.92 -34.74
N GLY A 38 -31.43 -19.58 -35.70
CA GLY A 38 -31.86 -19.13 -37.03
C GLY A 38 -30.86 -18.29 -37.83
N SER A 39 -30.12 -18.96 -38.73
CA SER A 39 -29.52 -18.46 -39.99
C SER A 39 -28.34 -17.45 -39.97
N HIS A 40 -27.19 -18.00 -40.38
CA HIS A 40 -26.00 -17.41 -41.06
C HIS A 40 -26.25 -16.19 -41.99
N PRO A 41 -25.23 -15.35 -42.35
CA PRO A 41 -23.87 -15.79 -42.71
C PRO A 41 -22.65 -14.92 -42.30
N ARG A 42 -21.53 -15.64 -42.27
CA ARG A 42 -20.11 -15.23 -42.21
C ARG A 42 -19.76 -14.12 -43.23
N PRO A 43 -18.68 -13.37 -42.96
CA PRO A 43 -17.66 -13.22 -43.99
C PRO A 43 -16.24 -13.60 -43.52
N TYR A 44 -15.63 -14.46 -44.33
CA TYR A 44 -14.20 -14.56 -44.68
C TYR A 44 -13.15 -14.79 -43.59
N SER A 45 -12.61 -16.01 -43.61
CA SER A 45 -11.22 -16.32 -43.29
C SER A 45 -10.48 -16.69 -44.58
N THR A 46 -9.20 -16.33 -44.65
CA THR A 46 -8.20 -16.94 -45.55
C THR A 46 -6.91 -17.18 -44.76
N PRO A 47 -6.05 -18.15 -45.18
CA PRO A 47 -5.70 -19.24 -44.29
C PRO A 47 -4.18 -19.44 -44.04
N ALA A 48 -3.92 -20.24 -43.00
CA ALA A 48 -2.88 -21.26 -42.82
C ALA A 48 -1.39 -20.91 -43.03
N THR A 49 -0.58 -21.27 -42.02
CA THR A 49 0.58 -22.14 -42.24
C THR A 49 0.79 -23.03 -41.00
N SER A 50 0.77 -24.33 -41.23
CA SER A 50 1.02 -25.42 -40.31
C SER A 50 2.51 -25.79 -40.25
N GLY A 51 3.00 -26.14 -39.06
CA GLY A 51 4.28 -26.83 -38.86
C GLY A 51 4.18 -27.78 -37.66
N SER A 52 4.27 -29.09 -37.93
CA SER A 52 4.22 -30.22 -37.00
C SER A 52 5.36 -30.27 -35.97
N GLY A 53 5.12 -30.95 -34.84
CA GLY A 53 6.19 -31.67 -34.12
C GLY A 53 6.01 -31.86 -32.60
N GLU A 54 5.26 -32.89 -32.22
CA GLU A 54 5.47 -33.86 -31.11
C GLU A 54 5.90 -33.42 -29.67
N SER A 55 4.93 -33.57 -28.75
CA SER A 55 4.94 -34.32 -27.49
C SER A 55 5.97 -34.07 -26.34
N SER A 56 5.40 -33.75 -25.16
CA SER A 56 5.64 -34.38 -23.84
C SER A 56 6.42 -33.63 -22.72
N LEU A 57 5.63 -33.20 -21.72
CA LEU A 57 5.82 -33.20 -20.25
C LEU A 57 6.29 -31.92 -19.49
N SER A 58 5.27 -31.24 -18.94
CA SER A 58 5.07 -30.84 -17.52
C SER A 58 5.94 -29.78 -16.83
N SER A 59 5.36 -28.58 -16.64
CA SER A 59 5.29 -27.90 -15.33
C SER A 59 4.20 -26.81 -15.37
N GLY A 60 3.29 -26.87 -14.40
CA GLY A 60 2.07 -26.06 -14.33
C GLY A 60 2.37 -24.57 -14.14
N SER A 61 2.12 -23.80 -15.20
CA SER A 61 2.03 -22.34 -15.18
C SER A 61 0.59 -21.96 -14.84
N LEU A 62 0.36 -21.49 -13.62
CA LEU A 62 -0.89 -20.84 -13.23
C LEU A 62 -0.91 -19.43 -13.84
N CYS A 63 -1.50 -19.28 -15.02
CA CYS A 63 -1.86 -17.97 -15.57
C CYS A 63 -3.29 -17.63 -15.15
N ASP A 64 -3.42 -16.59 -14.34
CA ASP A 64 -4.70 -15.93 -14.06
C ASP A 64 -5.25 -15.35 -15.36
N THR A 65 -6.49 -15.71 -15.68
CA THR A 65 -7.27 -15.02 -16.70
C THR A 65 -8.12 -14.00 -15.96
N ASP A 66 -7.81 -12.72 -16.12
CA ASP A 66 -8.57 -11.61 -15.55
C ASP A 66 -10.01 -11.62 -16.10
N ILE A 67 -10.93 -12.19 -15.35
CA ILE A 67 -12.36 -11.99 -15.56
C ILE A 67 -12.72 -10.64 -14.91
N LEU A 68 -12.93 -9.65 -15.76
CA LEU A 68 -13.47 -8.33 -15.45
C LEU A 68 -14.70 -8.45 -14.53
N SER A 69 -14.51 -8.14 -13.24
CA SER A 69 -15.62 -7.97 -12.30
C SER A 69 -16.15 -6.52 -12.40
N SER A 70 -17.47 -6.41 -12.50
CA SER A 70 -18.23 -5.14 -12.55
C SER A 70 -18.14 -4.36 -11.23
N PRO A 71 -18.38 -3.04 -11.22
CA PRO A 71 -18.06 -2.18 -10.08
C PRO A 71 -19.16 -2.24 -9.01
N GLU A 72 -19.07 -3.19 -8.10
CA GLU A 72 -19.82 -3.10 -6.84
C GLU A 72 -19.07 -2.18 -5.87
N SER A 73 -19.63 -0.96 -5.72
CA SER A 73 -19.40 0.01 -4.65
C SER A 73 -17.99 0.07 -4.04
N THR A 74 -17.18 0.99 -4.56
CA THR A 74 -15.84 1.29 -4.06
C THR A 74 -15.84 1.64 -2.57
N PRO A 75 -14.91 1.08 -1.76
CA PRO A 75 -14.65 1.60 -0.43
C PRO A 75 -14.17 3.05 -0.51
N SER A 76 -14.53 3.84 0.49
CA SER A 76 -14.08 5.22 0.60
C SER A 76 -12.55 5.25 0.71
N ARG A 77 -11.88 5.81 -0.32
CA ARG A 77 -10.42 5.87 -0.57
C ARG A 77 -9.83 4.66 -1.30
N SER A 78 -10.16 4.49 -2.58
CA SER A 78 -9.70 3.35 -3.40
C SER A 78 -8.27 3.49 -3.97
N SER A 79 -7.61 4.65 -3.79
CA SER A 79 -6.35 4.95 -4.47
C SER A 79 -5.31 5.56 -3.53
N GLY A 80 -4.05 5.12 -3.67
CA GLY A 80 -2.89 5.84 -3.10
C GLY A 80 -2.70 7.21 -3.75
N TRP A 81 -1.90 8.08 -3.13
CA TRP A 81 -1.63 9.42 -3.69
C TRP A 81 -1.02 9.30 -5.09
N PRO A 82 -1.49 10.06 -6.09
CA PRO A 82 -1.00 9.95 -7.46
C PRO A 82 0.44 10.47 -7.57
N ILE A 83 1.16 10.01 -8.60
CA ILE A 83 2.52 10.51 -8.91
C ILE A 83 2.48 12.00 -9.31
N VAL A 84 1.41 12.38 -10.03
CA VAL A 84 1.12 13.75 -10.43
C VAL A 84 -0.35 14.01 -10.11
N PHE A 85 -0.62 14.98 -9.24
CA PHE A 85 -1.98 15.43 -8.98
C PHE A 85 -2.54 16.22 -10.17
N LEU A 86 -3.68 15.78 -10.70
CA LEU A 86 -4.41 16.51 -11.75
C LEU A 86 -5.51 17.35 -11.11
N VAL A 87 -5.54 18.64 -11.47
CA VAL A 87 -6.60 19.54 -11.00
C VAL A 87 -7.92 19.10 -11.61
N PRO A 88 -8.97 18.81 -10.80
CA PRO A 88 -10.28 18.42 -11.31
C PRO A 88 -10.91 19.57 -12.07
N ARG A 89 -11.89 19.24 -12.93
CA ARG A 89 -12.74 20.28 -13.51
C ARG A 89 -13.59 20.96 -12.46
N PHE A 90 -13.67 22.28 -12.55
CA PHE A 90 -14.53 23.09 -11.70
C PHE A 90 -15.94 23.22 -12.32
N PRO A 91 -16.93 23.68 -11.53
CA PRO A 91 -18.22 24.07 -12.07
C PRO A 91 -18.08 25.05 -13.24
N TYR A 92 -18.98 24.96 -14.22
CA TYR A 92 -18.86 25.67 -15.50
C TYR A 92 -18.67 27.18 -15.37
N ASP A 93 -19.36 27.81 -14.42
CA ASP A 93 -19.24 29.24 -14.13
C ASP A 93 -17.84 29.61 -13.59
N CYS A 94 -17.25 28.74 -12.77
CA CYS A 94 -15.90 28.89 -12.24
C CYS A 94 -14.85 28.75 -13.36
N GLU A 95 -14.99 27.74 -14.23
CA GLU A 95 -14.09 27.56 -15.38
C GLU A 95 -14.11 28.78 -16.29
N LEU A 96 -15.30 29.31 -16.62
CA LEU A 96 -15.42 30.49 -17.46
C LEU A 96 -14.75 31.73 -16.84
N GLN A 97 -14.82 31.89 -15.52
CA GLN A 97 -14.13 32.98 -14.82
C GLN A 97 -12.60 32.79 -14.83
N LEU A 98 -12.14 31.56 -14.58
CA LEU A 98 -10.72 31.23 -14.58
C LEU A 98 -10.09 31.37 -15.97
N ASP A 99 -10.80 30.98 -17.03
CA ASP A 99 -10.36 31.14 -18.42
C ASP A 99 -10.18 32.60 -18.80
N LYS A 100 -11.18 33.45 -18.50
CA LYS A 100 -11.10 34.90 -18.71
C LYS A 100 -9.93 35.51 -17.93
N ALA A 101 -9.77 35.13 -16.66
CA ALA A 101 -8.70 35.62 -15.82
C ALA A 101 -7.31 35.14 -16.27
N ASN A 102 -7.19 33.90 -16.73
CA ASN A 102 -5.95 33.37 -17.30
C ASN A 102 -5.59 34.05 -18.62
N ALA A 103 -6.57 34.38 -19.46
CA ALA A 103 -6.35 35.19 -20.65
C ALA A 103 -5.80 36.58 -20.30
N ALA A 104 -6.44 37.27 -19.33
CA ALA A 104 -5.96 38.56 -18.83
C ALA A 104 -4.56 38.47 -18.20
N PHE A 105 -4.25 37.39 -17.49
CA PHE A 105 -2.92 37.12 -16.95
C PHE A 105 -1.86 36.93 -18.04
N LYS A 106 -2.20 36.24 -19.15
CA LYS A 106 -1.28 36.07 -20.29
C LYS A 106 -0.97 37.40 -20.96
N GLU A 107 -1.96 38.28 -21.09
CA GLU A 107 -1.82 39.57 -21.77
C GLU A 107 -1.12 40.63 -20.91
N SER A 108 -1.52 40.77 -19.65
CA SER A 108 -1.14 41.91 -18.80
C SER A 108 -0.48 41.52 -17.47
N ARG A 109 -0.29 40.21 -17.21
CA ARG A 109 0.15 39.66 -15.91
C ARG A 109 -0.77 40.04 -14.74
N THR A 110 -2.01 40.41 -15.03
CA THR A 110 -3.02 40.73 -14.02
C THR A 110 -3.42 39.47 -13.26
N LEU A 111 -3.25 39.51 -11.94
CA LEU A 111 -3.66 38.44 -11.03
C LEU A 111 -5.15 38.56 -10.69
N LEU A 112 -5.81 37.42 -10.55
CA LEU A 112 -7.18 37.33 -10.07
C LEU A 112 -7.19 37.24 -8.55
N ASN A 113 -7.92 38.15 -7.91
CA ASN A 113 -8.35 37.94 -6.52
C ASN A 113 -9.73 37.30 -6.54
N PRO A 114 -9.85 35.97 -6.33
CA PRO A 114 -11.12 35.27 -6.43
C PRO A 114 -12.08 35.76 -5.33
N ASP A 115 -13.32 36.00 -5.70
CA ASP A 115 -14.37 36.30 -4.73
C ASP A 115 -14.66 35.08 -3.83
N MET A 116 -15.47 35.28 -2.78
CA MET A 116 -15.78 34.20 -1.84
C MET A 116 -16.46 33.00 -2.50
N ARG A 117 -17.26 33.22 -3.55
CA ARG A 117 -18.02 32.17 -4.23
C ARG A 117 -17.10 31.30 -5.07
N LEU A 118 -16.31 31.91 -5.95
CA LEU A 118 -15.31 31.23 -6.78
C LEU A 118 -14.30 30.48 -5.91
N LYS A 119 -13.78 31.13 -4.87
CA LYS A 119 -12.84 30.49 -3.94
C LYS A 119 -13.45 29.26 -3.26
N THR A 120 -14.71 29.34 -2.84
CA THR A 120 -15.39 28.23 -2.18
C THR A 120 -15.61 27.06 -3.14
N ALA A 121 -16.06 27.33 -4.37
CA ALA A 121 -16.29 26.31 -5.39
C ALA A 121 -15.00 25.57 -5.78
N ILE A 122 -13.89 26.29 -6.00
CA ILE A 122 -12.57 25.69 -6.25
C ILE A 122 -12.17 24.77 -5.10
N LEU A 123 -12.31 25.25 -3.85
CA LEU A 123 -11.97 24.48 -2.66
C LEU A 123 -12.90 23.27 -2.45
N ASP A 124 -14.17 23.34 -2.82
CA ASP A 124 -15.11 22.21 -2.78
C ASP A 124 -14.71 21.12 -3.78
N SER A 125 -14.51 21.46 -5.06
CA SER A 125 -14.09 20.48 -6.07
C SER A 125 -12.75 19.84 -5.73
N LEU A 126 -11.77 20.62 -5.25
CA LEU A 126 -10.50 20.07 -4.78
C LEU A 126 -10.70 19.17 -3.55
N ALA A 127 -11.54 19.54 -2.60
CA ALA A 127 -11.79 18.71 -1.43
C ALA A 127 -12.48 17.39 -1.78
N GLU A 128 -13.42 17.40 -2.74
CA GLU A 128 -14.09 16.19 -3.24
C GLU A 128 -13.10 15.24 -3.92
N GLU A 129 -12.17 15.77 -4.72
CA GLU A 129 -11.13 14.97 -5.36
C GLU A 129 -10.14 14.39 -4.32
N ILE A 130 -9.66 15.23 -3.39
CA ILE A 130 -8.63 14.83 -2.41
C ILE A 130 -9.16 13.79 -1.41
N VAL A 131 -10.46 13.79 -1.11
CA VAL A 131 -11.06 12.84 -0.16
C VAL A 131 -10.94 11.39 -0.65
N GLN A 132 -10.74 11.16 -1.95
CA GLN A 132 -10.55 9.85 -2.57
C GLN A 132 -9.17 9.22 -2.29
N TYR A 133 -8.21 9.97 -1.74
CA TYR A 133 -6.85 9.48 -1.47
C TYR A 133 -6.58 9.29 0.02
N SER A 134 -5.78 8.28 0.38
CA SER A 134 -5.43 7.92 1.77
C SER A 134 -4.47 8.91 2.44
N ASP A 135 -3.42 9.35 1.74
CA ASP A 135 -2.51 10.43 2.17
C ASP A 135 -2.88 11.74 1.47
N ILE A 136 -2.67 12.90 2.09
CA ILE A 136 -3.03 14.21 1.51
C ILE A 136 -1.80 15.12 1.45
N GLU A 137 -1.33 15.41 0.24
CA GLU A 137 -0.22 16.33 0.01
C GLU A 137 -0.74 17.73 -0.38
N PHE A 138 -1.20 18.50 0.61
CA PHE A 138 -1.76 19.86 0.43
C PHE A 138 -0.88 20.83 -0.37
N GLU A 139 0.44 20.63 -0.31
CA GLU A 139 1.42 21.46 -1.02
C GLU A 139 1.39 21.19 -2.52
N GLU A 140 1.33 19.91 -2.90
CA GLU A 140 1.29 19.48 -4.30
C GLU A 140 -0.02 19.89 -4.98
N VAL A 141 -1.15 19.79 -4.27
CA VAL A 141 -2.45 20.27 -4.76
C VAL A 141 -2.43 21.78 -5.00
N ALA A 142 -1.89 22.55 -4.04
CA ALA A 142 -1.86 24.00 -4.14
C ALA A 142 -0.92 24.46 -5.26
N GLU A 143 0.21 23.77 -5.43
CA GLU A 143 1.14 24.00 -6.53
C GLU A 143 0.53 23.64 -7.89
N ALA A 144 -0.14 22.49 -7.99
CA ALA A 144 -0.84 22.05 -9.21
C ALA A 144 -1.95 23.04 -9.60
N LEU A 145 -2.73 23.53 -8.62
CA LEU A 145 -3.77 24.53 -8.84
C LEU A 145 -3.20 25.81 -9.48
N VAL A 146 -2.14 26.38 -8.88
CA VAL A 146 -1.53 27.62 -9.39
C VAL A 146 -0.78 27.40 -10.70
N SER A 147 -0.26 26.19 -10.93
CA SER A 147 0.38 25.83 -12.20
C SER A 147 -0.64 25.74 -13.33
N SER A 148 -1.82 25.14 -13.07
CA SER A 148 -2.92 25.06 -14.04
C SER A 148 -3.62 26.41 -14.25
N HIS A 149 -3.73 27.22 -13.19
CA HIS A 149 -4.36 28.56 -13.23
C HIS A 149 -3.42 29.63 -12.66
N PRO A 150 -2.42 30.09 -13.45
CA PRO A 150 -1.46 31.10 -13.00
C PRO A 150 -2.07 32.41 -12.53
N CYS A 151 -3.29 32.74 -12.98
CA CYS A 151 -4.05 33.90 -12.50
C CYS A 151 -4.33 33.86 -10.99
N LEU A 152 -4.34 32.68 -10.36
CA LEU A 152 -4.62 32.51 -8.92
C LEU A 152 -3.39 32.67 -8.02
N LYS A 153 -2.22 33.01 -8.58
CA LYS A 153 -0.98 33.16 -7.81
C LYS A 153 -1.12 34.30 -6.79
N GLU A 154 -0.79 34.03 -5.54
CA GLU A 154 -0.88 35.03 -4.47
C GLU A 154 0.30 36.01 -4.51
N PRO A 155 0.05 37.33 -4.60
CA PRO A 155 1.11 38.33 -4.60
C PRO A 155 1.81 38.37 -3.23
N GLY A 156 3.15 38.49 -3.25
CA GLY A 156 3.97 38.55 -2.03
C GLY A 156 4.22 37.22 -1.32
N SER A 157 3.67 36.11 -1.83
CA SER A 157 3.96 34.76 -1.33
C SER A 157 5.23 34.21 -1.98
N ALA A 158 6.19 33.72 -1.18
CA ALA A 158 7.44 33.14 -1.68
C ALA A 158 7.20 31.97 -2.64
N THR A 159 6.14 31.18 -2.43
CA THR A 159 5.76 30.08 -3.32
C THR A 159 4.65 30.46 -4.31
N GLY A 160 3.86 31.49 -4.01
CA GLY A 160 2.69 31.89 -4.81
C GLY A 160 1.42 31.07 -4.55
N TYR A 161 1.49 29.99 -3.76
CA TYR A 161 0.36 29.10 -3.45
C TYR A 161 0.13 28.86 -1.94
N GLY A 162 0.88 29.55 -1.08
CA GLY A 162 0.88 29.32 0.38
C GLY A 162 -0.49 29.47 1.04
N GLY A 163 -1.27 30.49 0.69
CA GLY A 163 -2.62 30.71 1.23
C GLY A 163 -3.67 29.77 0.63
N TRP A 164 -3.49 29.25 -0.58
CA TRP A 164 -4.28 28.12 -1.11
C TRP A 164 -4.06 26.86 -0.29
N LYS A 165 -2.81 26.53 0.04
CA LYS A 165 -2.45 25.41 0.94
C LYS A 165 -3.13 25.55 2.31
N VAL A 166 -3.15 26.75 2.88
CA VAL A 166 -3.84 27.02 4.16
C VAL A 166 -5.36 26.91 4.01
N SER A 167 -5.93 27.47 2.95
CA SER A 167 -7.37 27.42 2.67
C SER A 167 -7.85 25.97 2.49
N LEU A 168 -7.09 25.13 1.78
CA LEU A 168 -7.37 23.70 1.62
C LEU A 168 -7.35 22.95 2.95
N LYS A 169 -6.38 23.25 3.84
CA LYS A 169 -6.36 22.65 5.19
C LYS A 169 -7.63 22.95 5.98
N TYR A 170 -8.10 24.20 5.96
CA TYR A 170 -9.34 24.58 6.62
C TYR A 170 -10.57 23.93 5.98
N LYS A 171 -10.63 23.90 4.64
CA LYS A 171 -11.73 23.27 3.90
C LYS A 171 -11.84 21.78 4.24
N LEU A 172 -10.73 21.04 4.18
CA LEU A 172 -10.73 19.61 4.53
C LEU A 172 -11.03 19.36 6.01
N ALA A 173 -10.63 20.26 6.92
CA ALA A 173 -11.06 20.18 8.31
C ALA A 173 -12.60 20.38 8.47
N HIS A 174 -13.22 21.18 7.60
CA HIS A 174 -14.68 21.30 7.55
C HIS A 174 -15.33 20.06 6.92
N SER A 175 -14.82 19.55 5.80
CA SER A 175 -15.31 18.33 5.15
C SER A 175 -15.24 17.12 6.08
N ARG A 176 -14.15 16.98 6.86
CA ARG A 176 -14.04 15.96 7.93
C ARG A 176 -15.15 16.08 8.97
N ARG A 177 -15.51 17.30 9.40
CA ARG A 177 -16.64 17.50 10.33
C ARG A 177 -17.98 17.07 9.71
N LYS A 178 -18.18 17.30 8.41
CA LYS A 178 -19.36 16.81 7.68
C LYS A 178 -19.37 15.28 7.59
N LEU A 179 -18.26 14.66 7.17
CA LEU A 179 -18.12 13.20 7.11
C LEU A 179 -18.34 12.52 8.46
N LYS A 180 -17.87 13.13 9.56
CA LYS A 180 -18.15 12.67 10.92
C LYS A 180 -19.66 12.64 11.22
N ARG A 181 -20.40 13.67 10.83
CA ARG A 181 -21.87 13.70 11.03
C ARG A 181 -22.61 12.65 10.19
N LEU A 182 -22.00 12.20 9.11
CA LEU A 182 -22.53 11.17 8.21
C LEU A 182 -22.16 9.75 8.65
N GLY A 183 -21.48 9.57 9.79
CA GLY A 183 -21.13 8.23 10.28
C GLY A 183 -19.89 7.61 9.65
N CYS A 184 -18.99 8.40 9.05
CA CYS A 184 -17.78 7.86 8.40
C CYS A 184 -16.83 7.23 9.45
N PRO A 185 -16.62 5.90 9.43
CA PRO A 185 -15.88 5.17 10.46
C PRO A 185 -14.49 5.75 10.72
N GLU A 186 -13.71 6.01 9.65
CA GLU A 186 -12.35 6.55 9.72
C GLU A 186 -12.26 7.86 10.50
N VAL A 187 -13.22 8.76 10.30
CA VAL A 187 -13.24 10.08 10.96
C VAL A 187 -13.78 9.98 12.39
N GLU A 188 -14.69 9.06 12.64
CA GLU A 188 -15.23 8.78 13.97
C GLU A 188 -14.23 8.11 14.91
N LEU A 189 -13.26 7.34 14.39
CA LEU A 189 -12.24 6.66 15.21
C LEU A 189 -11.55 7.58 16.23
N ASN A 190 -11.29 8.83 15.86
CA ASN A 190 -10.57 9.79 16.68
C ASN A 190 -11.48 10.74 17.47
N SER A 191 -12.80 10.51 17.43
CA SER A 191 -13.76 11.29 18.20
C SER A 191 -13.54 11.13 19.70
N LEU A 192 -13.83 12.18 20.47
CA LEU A 192 -13.69 12.14 21.94
C LEU A 192 -14.58 11.08 22.60
N THR A 193 -15.70 10.73 21.96
CA THR A 193 -16.62 9.68 22.41
C THR A 193 -16.02 8.28 22.35
N ASN A 194 -15.05 8.06 21.47
CA ASN A 194 -14.36 6.77 21.30
C ASN A 194 -13.03 6.72 22.06
N LYS A 195 -12.73 7.73 22.90
CA LYS A 195 -11.54 7.74 23.76
C LYS A 195 -11.92 7.32 25.18
N LEU A 196 -10.99 6.65 25.86
CA LEU A 196 -11.14 6.31 27.28
C LEU A 196 -11.42 7.57 28.10
N ALA A 197 -12.39 7.49 29.01
CA ALA A 197 -12.89 8.62 29.81
C ALA A 197 -11.78 9.35 30.59
N GLU A 198 -10.74 8.63 31.00
CA GLU A 198 -9.60 9.17 31.75
C GLU A 198 -8.56 9.89 30.87
N LYS A 199 -8.61 9.74 29.54
CA LYS A 199 -7.63 10.27 28.58
C LYS A 199 -8.28 11.00 27.40
N CYS A 200 -9.33 11.79 27.67
CA CYS A 200 -10.09 12.57 26.69
C CYS A 200 -9.38 13.84 26.16
N SER A 201 -8.08 13.78 25.86
CA SER A 201 -7.44 14.88 25.12
C SER A 201 -7.55 14.64 23.61
N PRO A 202 -7.80 15.67 22.77
CA PRO A 202 -7.87 15.51 21.32
C PRO A 202 -6.59 14.92 20.71
N ALA A 203 -5.43 15.16 21.33
CA ALA A 203 -4.12 14.71 20.86
C ALA A 203 -3.71 13.30 21.35
N TYR A 204 -4.38 12.74 22.34
CA TYR A 204 -4.03 11.42 22.86
C TYR A 204 -4.45 10.30 21.90
N GLY A 205 -3.53 9.37 21.58
CA GLY A 205 -3.84 8.13 20.86
C GLY A 205 -4.46 8.30 19.48
N VAL A 206 -4.04 9.31 18.71
CA VAL A 206 -4.62 9.58 17.38
C VAL A 206 -4.29 8.44 16.42
N LYS A 207 -5.31 7.71 15.99
CA LYS A 207 -5.26 6.61 15.02
C LYS A 207 -5.19 7.20 13.61
N LYS A 208 -4.13 6.90 12.86
CA LYS A 208 -3.91 7.43 11.51
C LYS A 208 -3.47 6.32 10.57
N PRO A 209 -3.92 6.38 9.30
CA PRO A 209 -3.39 5.51 8.26
C PRO A 209 -1.89 5.69 8.08
N ARG A 210 -1.18 4.60 7.81
CA ARG A 210 0.12 4.68 7.13
C ARG A 210 -0.11 5.12 5.69
N ARG A 211 0.91 5.63 5.00
CA ARG A 211 0.77 6.14 3.63
C ARG A 211 0.20 5.10 2.66
N ALA A 212 0.68 3.87 2.77
CA ALA A 212 0.18 2.75 1.99
C ALA A 212 -1.11 2.12 2.50
N ASP A 213 -1.67 2.56 3.63
CA ASP A 213 -2.95 2.02 4.12
C ASP A 213 -4.09 2.68 3.36
N VAL A 214 -4.33 2.20 2.13
CA VAL A 214 -5.41 2.66 1.27
C VAL A 214 -6.76 2.39 1.95
N ASN A 215 -6.95 1.15 2.42
CA ASN A 215 -8.15 0.72 3.14
C ASN A 215 -7.92 0.69 4.65
N TYR A 216 -7.62 1.85 5.24
CA TYR A 216 -7.30 1.92 6.68
C TYR A 216 -8.45 1.50 7.58
N CYS A 217 -9.63 2.11 7.47
CA CYS A 217 -10.81 1.77 8.27
C CYS A 217 -12.08 1.82 7.40
N PRO A 218 -12.29 0.80 6.54
CA PRO A 218 -13.38 0.82 5.57
C PRO A 218 -14.76 0.73 6.24
N THR A 219 -15.77 1.27 5.55
CA THR A 219 -17.19 1.09 5.88
C THR A 219 -17.63 -0.33 5.61
N TYR A 220 -18.70 -0.76 6.29
CA TYR A 220 -19.33 -2.03 5.94
C TYR A 220 -19.94 -1.96 4.53
N PRO A 221 -19.91 -3.07 3.78
CA PRO A 221 -20.58 -3.17 2.48
C PRO A 221 -22.08 -2.86 2.59
N SER A 222 -22.68 -2.44 1.49
CA SER A 222 -24.12 -2.15 1.42
C SER A 222 -24.95 -3.37 1.86
N GLY A 223 -25.85 -3.17 2.81
CA GLY A 223 -26.70 -4.23 3.36
C GLY A 223 -26.07 -5.05 4.50
N GLU A 224 -24.80 -4.80 4.82
CA GLU A 224 -24.09 -5.45 5.94
C GLU A 224 -24.06 -4.57 7.20
N SER A 225 -24.09 -5.23 8.36
CA SER A 225 -24.08 -4.64 9.70
C SER A 225 -23.03 -5.34 10.56
N ALA A 226 -22.76 -4.82 11.76
CA ALA A 226 -21.84 -5.48 12.69
C ALA A 226 -22.34 -6.89 13.05
N GLU A 227 -23.66 -7.03 13.23
CA GLU A 227 -24.33 -8.27 13.62
C GLU A 227 -24.32 -9.31 12.49
N THR A 228 -24.48 -8.89 11.24
CA THR A 228 -24.42 -9.83 10.10
C THR A 228 -22.99 -10.30 9.85
N LEU A 229 -22.01 -9.39 9.91
CA LEU A 229 -20.59 -9.76 9.75
C LEU A 229 -20.10 -10.62 10.91
N GLU A 230 -20.61 -10.44 12.13
CA GLU A 230 -20.32 -11.32 13.26
C GLU A 230 -20.84 -12.74 13.05
N LYS A 231 -22.04 -12.91 12.49
CA LYS A 231 -22.57 -14.24 12.10
C LYS A 231 -21.72 -14.89 11.00
N ILE A 232 -21.23 -14.11 10.04
CA ILE A 232 -20.29 -14.62 9.02
C ILE A 232 -19.00 -15.08 9.69
N ARG A 233 -18.46 -14.35 10.66
CA ARG A 233 -17.27 -14.77 11.44
C ARG A 233 -17.52 -16.07 12.21
N GLU A 234 -18.67 -16.22 12.86
CA GLU A 234 -19.01 -17.47 13.55
C GLU A 234 -19.08 -18.66 12.57
N THR A 235 -19.67 -18.43 11.40
CA THR A 235 -19.72 -19.43 10.33
C THR A 235 -18.32 -19.76 9.81
N LEU A 236 -17.43 -18.76 9.69
CA LEU A 236 -16.04 -18.94 9.27
C LEU A 236 -15.29 -19.92 10.19
N LEU A 237 -15.55 -19.87 11.50
CA LEU A 237 -14.95 -20.82 12.46
C LEU A 237 -15.40 -22.27 12.22
N LEU A 238 -16.61 -22.49 11.70
CA LEU A 238 -17.10 -23.81 11.31
C LEU A 238 -16.48 -24.26 9.99
N GLU A 239 -16.37 -23.34 9.02
CA GLU A 239 -15.77 -23.59 7.71
C GLU A 239 -14.28 -23.97 7.80
N LEU A 240 -13.53 -23.42 8.76
CA LEU A 240 -12.14 -23.79 9.03
C LEU A 240 -11.94 -25.24 9.48
N LYS A 241 -12.97 -25.88 10.04
CA LYS A 241 -12.90 -27.29 10.49
C LYS A 241 -13.08 -28.27 9.33
N LYS A 242 -13.50 -27.79 8.15
CA LYS A 242 -13.73 -28.62 6.96
C LYS A 242 -12.44 -28.77 6.16
N ARG A 243 -12.23 -29.95 5.59
CA ARG A 243 -11.13 -30.20 4.64
C ARG A 243 -11.41 -29.54 3.30
N ASN A 244 -10.36 -29.06 2.63
CA ASN A 244 -10.41 -28.48 1.26
C ASN A 244 -11.40 -27.32 1.09
N ASN A 245 -11.60 -26.53 2.14
CA ASN A 245 -12.61 -25.46 2.16
C ASN A 245 -11.98 -24.07 2.02
N GLU A 246 -10.84 -24.06 1.37
CA GLU A 246 -9.90 -22.98 1.29
C GLU A 246 -10.52 -21.77 0.57
N ASP A 247 -11.16 -21.95 -0.57
CA ASP A 247 -11.78 -20.85 -1.31
C ASP A 247 -12.98 -20.23 -0.57
N THR A 248 -13.78 -21.06 0.11
CA THR A 248 -14.88 -20.59 0.95
C THR A 248 -14.36 -19.70 2.08
N VAL A 249 -13.30 -20.14 2.76
CA VAL A 249 -12.63 -19.36 3.82
C VAL A 249 -12.14 -18.03 3.26
N ALA A 250 -11.49 -18.02 2.08
CA ALA A 250 -11.00 -16.81 1.45
C ALA A 250 -12.13 -15.81 1.12
N ALA A 251 -13.24 -16.30 0.56
CA ALA A 251 -14.41 -15.49 0.25
C ALA A 251 -15.07 -14.89 1.51
N MET A 252 -15.15 -15.68 2.59
CA MET A 252 -15.67 -15.20 3.88
C MET A 252 -14.74 -14.20 4.53
N MET A 253 -13.42 -14.43 4.45
CA MET A 253 -12.41 -13.49 4.90
C MET A 253 -12.54 -12.17 4.14
N GLU A 254 -12.72 -12.18 2.82
CA GLU A 254 -12.93 -10.98 2.01
C GLU A 254 -14.18 -10.18 2.43
N LYS A 255 -15.30 -10.85 2.65
CA LYS A 255 -16.54 -10.19 3.12
C LYS A 255 -16.39 -9.52 4.49
N THR A 256 -15.51 -10.04 5.34
CA THR A 256 -15.36 -9.62 6.75
C THR A 256 -14.20 -8.66 7.01
N VAL A 257 -13.50 -8.20 5.97
CA VAL A 257 -12.34 -7.29 6.07
C VAL A 257 -12.67 -6.03 6.88
N ALA A 258 -13.80 -5.40 6.58
CA ALA A 258 -14.17 -4.17 7.26
C ALA A 258 -14.45 -4.39 8.75
N HIS A 259 -15.03 -5.54 9.12
CA HIS A 259 -15.29 -5.89 10.50
C HIS A 259 -13.98 -6.14 11.27
N ARG A 260 -13.10 -7.00 10.73
CA ARG A 260 -11.75 -7.24 11.29
C ARG A 260 -10.96 -5.96 11.46
N ARG A 261 -10.91 -5.13 10.41
CA ARG A 261 -10.07 -3.93 10.40
C ARG A 261 -10.57 -2.90 11.41
N GLN A 262 -11.88 -2.77 11.55
CA GLN A 262 -12.47 -1.93 12.60
C GLN A 262 -12.12 -2.46 13.99
N GLU A 263 -12.17 -3.76 14.24
CA GLU A 263 -11.78 -4.37 15.53
C GLU A 263 -10.30 -4.11 15.86
N VAL A 264 -9.38 -4.40 14.92
CA VAL A 264 -7.94 -4.15 15.06
C VAL A 264 -7.65 -2.69 15.39
N ILE A 265 -8.30 -1.76 14.70
CA ILE A 265 -8.02 -0.34 14.87
C ILE A 265 -8.74 0.23 16.09
N ARG A 266 -10.01 -0.12 16.35
CA ARG A 266 -10.83 0.44 17.42
C ARG A 266 -10.47 -0.16 18.76
N ASP A 267 -10.51 -1.47 18.86
CA ASP A 267 -10.46 -2.19 20.11
C ASP A 267 -9.01 -2.50 20.49
N ALA A 268 -8.12 -2.59 19.49
CA ALA A 268 -6.70 -2.91 19.66
C ALA A 268 -6.49 -4.09 20.63
N PRO A 269 -7.13 -5.25 20.34
CA PRO A 269 -7.09 -6.42 21.22
C PRO A 269 -5.67 -6.98 21.32
N LEU A 270 -5.41 -7.75 22.38
CA LEU A 270 -4.20 -8.56 22.48
C LEU A 270 -4.12 -9.54 21.31
N ILE A 271 -2.92 -9.82 20.82
CA ILE A 271 -2.73 -10.71 19.66
C ILE A 271 -3.23 -12.13 19.96
N ALA A 272 -3.12 -12.60 21.21
CA ALA A 272 -3.67 -13.88 21.64
C ALA A 272 -5.19 -13.92 21.41
N ASP A 273 -5.92 -12.95 21.94
CA ASP A 273 -7.38 -12.87 21.83
C ASP A 273 -7.81 -12.71 20.37
N PHE A 274 -7.13 -11.85 19.62
CA PHE A 274 -7.41 -11.65 18.21
C PHE A 274 -7.17 -12.92 17.38
N LYS A 275 -6.10 -13.67 17.66
CA LYS A 275 -5.82 -14.97 17.01
C LYS A 275 -6.91 -15.99 17.30
N THR A 276 -7.45 -16.05 18.52
CA THR A 276 -8.56 -16.96 18.83
C THR A 276 -9.85 -16.59 18.09
N ARG A 277 -10.08 -15.30 17.88
CA ARG A 277 -11.29 -14.77 17.23
C ARG A 277 -11.23 -14.83 15.70
N TRP A 278 -10.04 -14.67 15.12
CA TRP A 278 -9.77 -14.69 13.68
C TRP A 278 -8.64 -15.65 13.29
N PRO A 279 -8.74 -16.95 13.62
CA PRO A 279 -7.66 -17.91 13.37
C PRO A 279 -7.35 -18.08 11.87
N ALA A 280 -8.34 -17.90 11.00
CA ALA A 280 -8.16 -17.91 9.54
C ALA A 280 -7.12 -16.89 9.05
N LEU A 281 -6.98 -15.75 9.72
CA LEU A 281 -6.03 -14.73 9.31
C LEU A 281 -4.59 -15.22 9.41
N PHE A 282 -4.29 -16.13 10.35
CA PHE A 282 -2.93 -16.55 10.69
C PHE A 282 -2.46 -17.72 9.82
N CYS A 283 -2.54 -17.54 8.51
CA CYS A 283 -1.90 -18.42 7.52
C CYS A 283 -1.33 -17.57 6.37
N VAL A 284 -0.31 -18.10 5.67
CA VAL A 284 0.41 -17.35 4.63
C VAL A 284 -0.53 -16.75 3.57
N ARG A 285 -1.54 -17.51 3.17
CA ARG A 285 -2.49 -17.11 2.13
C ARG A 285 -3.39 -15.96 2.56
N GLU A 286 -4.00 -16.04 3.73
CA GLU A 286 -4.89 -14.96 4.22
C GLU A 286 -4.10 -13.72 4.67
N ILE A 287 -2.89 -13.86 5.22
CA ILE A 287 -2.01 -12.71 5.51
C ILE A 287 -1.68 -11.96 4.22
N THR A 288 -1.31 -12.70 3.16
CA THR A 288 -0.98 -12.13 1.85
C THR A 288 -2.19 -11.41 1.25
N ALA A 289 -3.37 -12.04 1.31
CA ALA A 289 -4.62 -11.45 0.84
C ALA A 289 -4.98 -10.20 1.65
N GLU A 290 -4.92 -10.25 2.98
CA GLU A 290 -5.26 -9.13 3.86
C GLU A 290 -4.32 -7.94 3.62
N PHE A 291 -3.03 -8.19 3.45
CA PHE A 291 -2.07 -7.15 3.08
C PHE A 291 -2.44 -6.49 1.74
N LYS A 292 -2.78 -7.28 0.72
CA LYS A 292 -3.24 -6.76 -0.58
C LYS A 292 -4.53 -5.97 -0.44
N ARG A 293 -5.48 -6.41 0.40
CA ARG A 293 -6.72 -5.68 0.67
C ARG A 293 -6.46 -4.34 1.37
N ILE A 294 -5.47 -4.25 2.26
CA ILE A 294 -5.11 -3.00 2.96
C ILE A 294 -4.34 -2.04 2.04
N THR A 295 -3.38 -2.55 1.29
CA THR A 295 -2.37 -1.73 0.59
C THR A 295 -2.52 -1.65 -0.92
N THR A 296 -3.38 -2.49 -1.51
CA THR A 296 -3.53 -2.76 -2.95
C THR A 296 -2.28 -3.34 -3.64
N VAL A 297 -1.23 -3.65 -2.88
CA VAL A 297 0.05 -4.18 -3.40
C VAL A 297 0.12 -5.71 -3.24
N SER A 298 0.57 -6.40 -4.29
CA SER A 298 0.89 -7.84 -4.22
C SER A 298 2.16 -8.07 -3.40
N LEU A 299 2.01 -8.64 -2.20
CA LEU A 299 3.08 -8.76 -1.20
C LEU A 299 4.30 -9.55 -1.69
N LEU A 300 4.13 -10.86 -1.93
CA LEU A 300 5.24 -11.79 -2.19
C LEU A 300 5.97 -11.44 -3.50
N SER A 301 5.21 -11.22 -4.58
CA SER A 301 5.79 -10.92 -5.88
C SER A 301 6.54 -9.59 -5.89
N LYS A 302 5.99 -8.53 -5.28
CA LYS A 302 6.67 -7.23 -5.16
C LYS A 302 7.92 -7.35 -4.31
N PHE A 303 7.83 -7.96 -3.13
CA PHE A 303 8.93 -8.01 -2.18
C PHE A 303 10.13 -8.75 -2.76
N PHE A 304 9.92 -9.98 -3.22
CA PHE A 304 11.02 -10.82 -3.70
C PHE A 304 11.62 -10.29 -5.00
N SER A 305 10.80 -9.87 -5.97
CA SER A 305 11.33 -9.30 -7.23
C SER A 305 12.19 -8.06 -6.99
N LYS A 306 11.78 -7.17 -6.08
CA LYS A 306 12.54 -5.96 -5.75
C LYS A 306 13.79 -6.26 -4.93
N LEU A 307 13.71 -7.18 -3.97
CA LEU A 307 14.87 -7.62 -3.21
C LEU A 307 15.93 -8.25 -4.12
N ASP A 308 15.52 -9.13 -5.02
CA ASP A 308 16.41 -9.81 -5.96
C ASP A 308 17.05 -8.82 -6.93
N ALA A 309 16.26 -7.89 -7.49
CA ALA A 309 16.78 -6.83 -8.38
C ALA A 309 17.83 -5.93 -7.71
N LEU A 310 17.66 -5.63 -6.41
CA LEU A 310 18.57 -4.78 -5.64
C LEU A 310 19.75 -5.53 -5.03
N SER A 311 19.71 -6.87 -5.01
CA SER A 311 20.67 -7.71 -4.29
C SER A 311 22.13 -7.44 -4.67
N SER A 312 22.43 -7.34 -5.97
CA SER A 312 23.79 -7.09 -6.45
C SER A 312 24.34 -5.74 -6.00
N ASN A 313 23.49 -4.71 -5.94
CA ASN A 313 23.86 -3.37 -5.51
C ASN A 313 24.02 -3.30 -4.00
N LEU A 314 23.14 -3.96 -3.24
CA LEU A 314 23.26 -4.08 -1.80
C LEU A 314 24.57 -4.78 -1.40
N MET A 315 24.91 -5.89 -2.06
CA MET A 315 26.17 -6.60 -1.82
C MET A 315 27.41 -5.73 -2.08
N LYS A 316 27.41 -4.90 -3.13
CA LYS A 316 28.49 -3.92 -3.38
C LYS A 316 28.60 -2.88 -2.26
N VAL A 317 27.46 -2.34 -1.83
CA VAL A 317 27.40 -1.36 -0.73
C VAL A 317 27.89 -1.97 0.59
N PHE A 318 27.52 -3.22 0.87
CA PHE A 318 27.97 -4.00 2.01
C PHE A 318 29.49 -4.25 1.98
N GLY A 319 30.04 -4.57 0.80
CA GLY A 319 31.48 -4.80 0.61
C GLY A 319 32.34 -3.56 0.91
N ASN A 320 31.81 -2.36 0.71
CA ASN A 320 32.49 -1.10 1.01
C ASN A 320 32.48 -0.76 2.51
N LYS A 321 31.76 -1.51 3.35
CA LYS A 321 31.68 -1.25 4.78
C LYS A 321 32.92 -1.78 5.50
N GLY A 322 33.64 -0.90 6.19
CA GLY A 322 34.78 -1.23 7.04
C GLY A 322 34.41 -1.48 8.53
N GLY A 323 35.44 -1.70 9.35
CA GLY A 323 35.32 -1.76 10.81
C GLY A 323 34.58 -2.99 11.35
N VAL A 324 34.02 -2.87 12.56
CA VAL A 324 33.28 -3.94 13.25
C VAL A 324 32.06 -4.38 12.43
N GLN A 325 31.30 -3.42 11.89
CA GLN A 325 30.12 -3.72 11.07
C GLN A 325 30.48 -4.44 9.77
N GLY A 326 31.54 -4.00 9.08
CA GLY A 326 32.04 -4.66 7.88
C GLY A 326 32.45 -6.12 8.13
N ARG A 327 33.07 -6.42 9.29
CA ARG A 327 33.39 -7.79 9.70
C ARG A 327 32.14 -8.63 9.94
N LYS A 328 31.15 -8.10 10.67
CA LYS A 328 29.88 -8.79 10.93
C LYS A 328 29.11 -9.06 9.63
N ILE A 329 29.03 -8.08 8.73
CA ILE A 329 28.44 -8.24 7.39
C ILE A 329 29.16 -9.32 6.57
N ARG A 330 30.49 -9.32 6.54
CA ARG A 330 31.25 -10.37 5.82
C ARG A 330 30.94 -11.75 6.36
N SER A 331 30.86 -11.91 7.69
CA SER A 331 30.50 -13.18 8.33
C SER A 331 29.11 -13.65 7.91
N ILE A 332 28.12 -12.75 7.89
CA ILE A 332 26.75 -13.05 7.46
C ILE A 332 26.70 -13.47 5.98
N MET A 333 27.60 -12.96 5.14
CA MET A 333 27.60 -13.21 3.70
C MET A 333 28.31 -14.51 3.27
N ILE A 334 29.04 -15.18 4.17
CA ILE A 334 29.77 -16.42 3.87
C ILE A 334 28.88 -17.49 3.22
N PRO A 335 27.66 -17.79 3.73
CA PRO A 335 26.83 -18.86 3.18
C PRO A 335 26.47 -18.69 1.71
N ILE A 336 26.41 -17.45 1.20
CA ILE A 336 26.14 -17.16 -0.22
C ILE A 336 27.21 -17.79 -1.13
N THR A 337 28.44 -17.92 -0.65
CA THR A 337 29.55 -18.50 -1.42
C THR A 337 29.58 -20.03 -1.40
N GLN A 338 28.84 -20.64 -0.46
CA GLN A 338 28.84 -22.08 -0.21
C GLN A 338 27.58 -22.76 -0.78
N MET A 339 26.45 -22.05 -0.80
CA MET A 339 25.17 -22.55 -1.32
C MET A 339 24.56 -21.59 -2.33
N ASP A 340 24.26 -22.09 -3.53
CA ASP A 340 23.51 -21.34 -4.55
C ASP A 340 22.00 -21.50 -4.38
N ALA A 341 21.51 -21.25 -3.16
CA ALA A 341 20.09 -21.21 -2.85
C ALA A 341 19.60 -19.76 -2.76
N ILE A 342 18.50 -19.44 -3.45
CA ILE A 342 17.97 -18.08 -3.50
C ILE A 342 17.55 -17.56 -2.12
N ASP A 343 17.00 -18.44 -1.28
CA ASP A 343 16.52 -18.07 0.06
C ASP A 343 17.68 -17.79 1.02
N VAL A 344 18.79 -18.53 0.91
CA VAL A 344 20.03 -18.24 1.65
C VAL A 344 20.57 -16.86 1.27
N ARG A 345 20.59 -16.54 -0.02
CA ARG A 345 21.01 -15.21 -0.51
C ARG A 345 20.13 -14.09 0.07
N ARG A 346 18.81 -14.26 0.00
CA ARG A 346 17.84 -13.29 0.53
C ARG A 346 17.98 -13.11 2.03
N GLU A 347 18.14 -14.19 2.79
CA GLU A 347 18.33 -14.15 4.24
C GLU A 347 19.60 -13.36 4.60
N CYS A 348 20.73 -13.70 3.98
CA CYS A 348 22.00 -13.01 4.21
C CYS A 348 21.90 -11.52 3.91
N ILE A 349 21.22 -11.12 2.81
CA ILE A 349 21.01 -9.72 2.45
C ILE A 349 20.16 -9.00 3.51
N ILE A 350 19.08 -9.61 3.99
CA ILE A 350 18.22 -9.02 5.02
C ILE A 350 18.98 -8.88 6.35
N LYS A 351 19.70 -9.91 6.79
CA LYS A 351 20.53 -9.87 8.00
C LYS A 351 21.63 -8.81 7.88
N ALA A 352 22.32 -8.72 6.74
CA ALA A 352 23.35 -7.69 6.53
C ALA A 352 22.77 -6.27 6.46
N LEU A 353 21.55 -6.11 5.92
CA LEU A 353 20.85 -4.82 5.93
C LEU A 353 20.63 -4.32 7.36
N CYS A 354 20.25 -5.20 8.29
CA CYS A 354 20.12 -4.85 9.71
C CYS A 354 21.45 -4.27 10.24
N VAL A 355 22.56 -5.00 10.05
CA VAL A 355 23.88 -4.56 10.52
C VAL A 355 24.30 -3.23 9.87
N TYR A 356 24.04 -3.08 8.57
CA TYR A 356 24.39 -1.88 7.81
C TYR A 356 23.66 -0.63 8.33
N LEU A 357 22.42 -0.80 8.79
CA LEU A 357 21.59 0.24 9.40
C LEU A 357 21.86 0.44 10.90
N ASN A 358 22.90 -0.21 11.45
CA ASN A 358 23.27 -0.22 12.86
C ASN A 358 22.25 -0.91 13.78
N GLU A 359 21.49 -1.86 13.25
CA GLU A 359 20.57 -2.71 14.00
C GLU A 359 21.15 -4.13 14.15
N GLN A 360 20.70 -4.87 15.17
CA GLN A 360 21.16 -6.23 15.40
C GLN A 360 20.23 -7.22 14.68
N PRO A 361 20.74 -8.07 13.77
CA PRO A 361 19.96 -9.10 13.09
C PRO A 361 19.20 -10.01 14.05
N GLU A 362 19.76 -10.23 15.23
CA GLU A 362 19.22 -11.09 16.29
C GLU A 362 17.92 -10.54 16.90
N ASN A 363 17.63 -9.25 16.71
CA ASN A 363 16.34 -8.67 17.09
C ASN A 363 15.24 -9.02 16.08
N LEU A 364 15.60 -9.35 14.83
CA LEU A 364 14.66 -9.76 13.79
C LEU A 364 14.54 -11.29 13.72
N VAL A 365 15.67 -12.01 13.74
CA VAL A 365 15.76 -13.46 13.55
C VAL A 365 16.57 -14.07 14.69
N LYS A 366 15.97 -14.96 15.46
CA LYS A 366 16.60 -15.67 16.57
C LYS A 366 16.72 -17.15 16.23
N ASP A 367 17.95 -17.65 16.21
CA ASP A 367 18.24 -19.07 16.07
C ASP A 367 18.16 -19.77 17.43
N TYR A 368 17.43 -20.89 17.48
CA TYR A 368 17.31 -21.78 18.63
C TYR A 368 17.78 -23.18 18.23
N MET A 369 18.49 -23.83 19.13
CA MET A 369 18.88 -25.23 18.96
C MET A 369 17.80 -26.11 19.59
N ASN A 370 17.47 -27.22 18.93
CA ASN A 370 16.58 -28.23 19.46
C ASN A 370 17.30 -29.07 20.53
N THR A 371 17.69 -28.44 21.65
CA THR A 371 18.19 -29.10 22.87
C THR A 371 17.03 -29.15 23.87
N ASP A 372 16.57 -30.34 24.22
CA ASP A 372 15.54 -30.66 25.24
C ASP A 372 14.56 -29.51 25.52
N GLY A 373 13.49 -29.43 24.71
CA GLY A 373 12.31 -28.54 24.70
C GLY A 373 12.17 -27.35 25.68
N GLU A 374 12.45 -27.53 26.97
CA GLU A 374 12.17 -26.57 28.04
C GLU A 374 12.98 -25.27 27.95
N SER A 375 14.24 -25.31 27.51
CA SER A 375 15.11 -24.12 27.45
C SER A 375 14.78 -23.21 26.26
N SER A 376 14.48 -23.80 25.10
CA SER A 376 14.14 -23.07 23.88
C SER A 376 12.75 -22.43 23.98
N GLU A 377 11.78 -23.14 24.56
CA GLU A 377 10.42 -22.62 24.79
C GLU A 377 10.43 -21.42 25.76
N ALA A 378 11.17 -21.49 26.86
CA ALA A 378 11.31 -20.39 27.82
C ALA A 378 11.99 -19.14 27.22
N ALA A 379 12.88 -19.31 26.25
CA ALA A 379 13.54 -18.21 25.54
C ALA A 379 12.63 -17.60 24.45
N MET A 380 11.83 -18.43 23.77
CA MET A 380 10.78 -17.97 22.85
C MET A 380 9.72 -17.14 23.57
N MET A 381 9.35 -17.52 24.80
CA MET A 381 8.43 -16.75 25.66
C MET A 381 8.94 -15.36 26.08
N LYS A 382 10.23 -15.05 25.90
CA LYS A 382 10.79 -13.70 26.10
C LYS A 382 10.73 -12.84 24.84
N THR A 383 10.43 -13.43 23.69
CA THR A 383 10.39 -12.70 22.42
C THR A 383 9.01 -12.08 22.24
N THR A 384 8.96 -10.75 22.16
CA THR A 384 7.70 -10.01 21.98
C THR A 384 7.45 -9.64 20.52
N PHE A 385 8.48 -9.64 19.68
CA PHE A 385 8.40 -9.36 18.25
C PHE A 385 9.61 -9.97 17.55
N GLY A 386 9.40 -10.89 16.61
CA GLY A 386 10.50 -11.43 15.80
C GLY A 386 10.20 -12.79 15.18
N ILE A 387 11.22 -13.31 14.50
CA ILE A 387 11.23 -14.60 13.82
C ILE A 387 12.08 -15.56 14.65
N PHE A 388 11.60 -16.78 14.83
CA PHE A 388 12.41 -17.85 15.39
C PHE A 388 12.80 -18.84 14.29
N VAL A 389 13.97 -19.44 14.45
CA VAL A 389 14.50 -20.47 13.56
C VAL A 389 14.95 -21.62 14.45
N ILE A 390 14.33 -22.79 14.30
CA ILE A 390 14.70 -24.00 15.04
C ILE A 390 15.63 -24.82 14.16
N ARG A 391 16.81 -25.18 14.69
CA ARG A 391 17.80 -26.01 14.01
C ARG A 391 18.09 -27.25 14.84
N LYS A 392 18.40 -28.35 14.15
CA LYS A 392 18.88 -29.57 14.79
C LYS A 392 20.22 -29.31 15.49
N GLU A 393 20.41 -29.92 16.64
CA GLU A 393 21.67 -29.83 17.37
C GLU A 393 22.84 -30.34 16.52
N GLY A 394 23.94 -29.58 16.48
CA GLY A 394 25.11 -29.89 15.66
C GLY A 394 24.94 -29.67 14.16
N ALA A 395 23.80 -29.13 13.71
CA ALA A 395 23.63 -28.73 12.32
C ALA A 395 24.48 -27.48 12.03
N GLU A 396 25.20 -27.51 10.91
CA GLU A 396 25.87 -26.32 10.40
C GLU A 396 24.83 -25.25 10.02
N PRO A 397 25.16 -23.94 10.10
CA PRO A 397 24.23 -22.84 9.84
C PRO A 397 23.61 -22.82 8.44
N ASP A 398 24.19 -23.58 7.51
CA ASP A 398 23.83 -23.72 6.11
C ASP A 398 22.78 -24.82 5.86
N VAL A 399 22.51 -25.69 6.84
CA VAL A 399 21.44 -26.69 6.77
C VAL A 399 20.07 -26.03 6.89
N THR A 400 19.10 -26.50 6.09
CA THR A 400 17.70 -26.08 6.16
C THR A 400 17.16 -26.19 7.59
N PRO A 401 16.53 -25.14 8.13
CA PRO A 401 15.97 -25.17 9.47
C PRO A 401 14.86 -26.22 9.59
N GLU A 402 14.67 -26.74 10.80
CA GLU A 402 13.57 -27.66 11.12
C GLU A 402 12.23 -26.91 11.13
N ASP A 403 12.23 -25.71 11.68
CA ASP A 403 11.07 -24.82 11.66
C ASP A 403 11.50 -23.35 11.59
N VAL A 404 10.67 -22.53 10.94
CA VAL A 404 10.75 -21.08 10.95
C VAL A 404 9.37 -20.53 11.22
N GLY A 405 9.25 -19.69 12.23
CA GLY A 405 7.96 -19.09 12.60
C GLY A 405 8.10 -17.68 13.15
N ILE A 406 6.96 -17.12 13.56
CA ILE A 406 6.83 -15.73 13.98
C ILE A 406 6.21 -15.67 15.37
N VAL A 407 6.78 -14.84 16.22
CA VAL A 407 6.24 -14.52 17.55
C VAL A 407 5.91 -13.04 17.63
N LEU A 408 4.70 -12.73 18.10
CA LEU A 408 4.21 -11.38 18.38
C LEU A 408 3.49 -11.37 19.73
N GLU A 409 3.79 -10.40 20.59
CA GLU A 409 3.27 -10.32 21.97
C GLU A 409 3.39 -11.63 22.75
N VAL A 410 4.53 -12.33 22.60
CA VAL A 410 4.80 -13.63 23.26
C VAL A 410 3.92 -14.78 22.71
N VAL A 411 3.12 -14.53 21.68
CA VAL A 411 2.29 -15.54 21.01
C VAL A 411 2.98 -16.00 19.73
N GLN A 412 3.16 -17.31 19.58
CA GLN A 412 3.51 -17.91 18.28
C GLN A 412 2.32 -17.74 17.34
N VAL A 413 2.48 -16.89 16.33
CA VAL A 413 1.40 -16.52 15.39
C VAL A 413 1.46 -17.29 14.08
N LEU A 414 2.67 -17.71 13.66
CA LEU A 414 2.92 -18.58 12.51
C LEU A 414 4.08 -19.54 12.82
N ASP A 415 4.05 -20.69 12.17
CA ASP A 415 5.05 -21.75 12.17
C ASP A 415 5.10 -22.38 10.76
N GLU A 416 6.02 -23.33 10.58
CA GLU A 416 6.20 -24.15 9.38
C GLU A 416 6.40 -23.32 8.10
N LEU A 417 7.00 -22.13 8.21
CA LEU A 417 7.24 -21.24 7.07
C LEU A 417 8.41 -21.70 6.19
N GLY A 418 9.23 -22.61 6.68
CA GLY A 418 10.34 -23.26 5.95
C GLY A 418 11.58 -22.39 5.72
N ASN A 419 11.46 -21.07 5.57
CA ASN A 419 12.62 -20.19 5.39
C ASN A 419 12.44 -18.78 5.99
N VAL A 420 13.57 -18.17 6.38
CA VAL A 420 13.61 -16.84 6.98
C VAL A 420 13.09 -15.73 6.06
N PRO A 421 13.41 -15.69 4.74
CA PRO A 421 12.87 -14.67 3.86
C PRO A 421 11.34 -14.63 3.84
N LEU A 422 10.66 -15.78 3.75
CA LEU A 422 9.21 -15.84 3.80
C LEU A 422 8.68 -15.33 5.15
N ALA A 423 9.32 -15.72 6.26
CA ALA A 423 8.95 -15.24 7.59
C ALA A 423 9.11 -13.72 7.74
N VAL A 424 10.14 -13.10 7.15
CA VAL A 424 10.30 -11.64 7.12
C VAL A 424 9.16 -10.96 6.37
N VAL A 425 8.76 -11.52 5.23
CA VAL A 425 7.65 -10.97 4.43
C VAL A 425 6.31 -11.12 5.14
N MET A 426 6.07 -12.27 5.78
CA MET A 426 4.87 -12.49 6.58
C MET A 426 4.82 -11.59 7.83
N LEU A 427 5.94 -11.44 8.54
CA LEU A 427 6.05 -10.51 9.67
C LEU A 427 5.76 -9.07 9.24
N PHE A 428 6.34 -8.65 8.10
CA PHE A 428 6.08 -7.33 7.54
C PHE A 428 4.59 -7.14 7.24
N ALA A 429 3.92 -8.14 6.64
CA ALA A 429 2.50 -8.06 6.35
C ALA A 429 1.61 -8.07 7.61
N LEU A 430 1.96 -8.85 8.63
CA LEU A 430 1.28 -8.85 9.93
C LEU A 430 1.34 -7.48 10.62
N VAL A 431 2.43 -6.72 10.46
CA VAL A 431 2.49 -5.34 10.97
C VAL A 431 1.38 -4.47 10.37
N TYR A 432 1.04 -4.65 9.09
CA TYR A 432 -0.05 -3.92 8.45
C TYR A 432 -1.41 -4.51 8.87
N ALA A 433 -1.58 -5.83 8.79
CA ALA A 433 -2.83 -6.50 9.13
C ALA A 433 -3.29 -6.20 10.56
N LEU A 434 -2.37 -6.21 11.52
CA LEU A 434 -2.61 -5.98 12.94
C LEU A 434 -2.35 -4.53 13.38
N ASN A 435 -2.05 -3.61 12.44
CA ASN A 435 -1.79 -2.19 12.71
C ASN A 435 -0.71 -1.96 13.80
N LEU A 436 0.35 -2.76 13.80
CA LEU A 436 1.43 -2.68 14.78
C LEU A 436 2.36 -1.51 14.48
N SER A 437 3.05 -1.01 15.49
CA SER A 437 4.18 -0.09 15.31
C SER A 437 5.46 -0.88 15.07
N TYR A 438 6.41 -0.31 14.31
CA TYR A 438 7.74 -0.93 14.20
C TYR A 438 8.45 -0.83 15.55
N PRO A 439 9.03 -1.93 16.06
CA PRO A 439 9.81 -1.87 17.29
C PRO A 439 11.03 -0.95 17.10
N PRO A 440 11.43 -0.17 18.12
CA PRO A 440 12.56 0.75 18.03
C PRO A 440 13.85 0.12 17.50
N GLU A 441 14.08 -1.16 17.81
CA GLU A 441 15.26 -1.94 17.48
C GLU A 441 15.35 -2.33 16.00
N LEU A 442 14.24 -2.29 15.26
CA LEU A 442 14.14 -2.65 13.84
C LEU A 442 13.51 -1.55 12.98
N ARG A 443 13.41 -0.34 13.54
CA ARG A 443 12.73 0.80 12.91
C ARG A 443 13.32 1.14 11.55
N TYR A 444 14.63 1.05 11.39
CA TYR A 444 15.32 1.40 10.16
C TYR A 444 15.24 0.27 9.14
N THR A 445 15.40 -0.99 9.55
CA THR A 445 15.28 -2.14 8.65
C THR A 445 13.86 -2.25 8.10
N LEU A 446 12.83 -2.28 8.96
CA LEU A 446 11.44 -2.36 8.50
C LEU A 446 11.05 -1.11 7.69
N GLY A 447 11.60 0.06 8.03
CA GLY A 447 11.47 1.27 7.25
C GLY A 447 12.11 1.19 5.85
N ALA A 448 13.26 0.53 5.73
CA ALA A 448 13.92 0.28 4.45
C ALA A 448 13.14 -0.75 3.61
N LEU A 449 12.63 -1.81 4.22
CA LEU A 449 11.75 -2.77 3.55
C LEU A 449 10.49 -2.07 3.01
N GLN A 450 9.83 -1.23 3.81
CA GLN A 450 8.66 -0.46 3.39
C GLN A 450 8.96 0.48 2.20
N LYS A 451 10.05 1.25 2.28
CA LYS A 451 10.33 2.35 1.34
C LYS A 451 11.05 1.92 0.07
N ILE A 452 12.00 1.01 0.21
CA ILE A 452 12.94 0.64 -0.85
C ILE A 452 12.48 -0.64 -1.53
N ILE A 453 12.10 -1.67 -0.76
CA ILE A 453 11.68 -2.96 -1.31
C ILE A 453 10.22 -2.89 -1.76
N MET A 454 9.33 -2.40 -0.89
CA MET A 454 7.89 -2.39 -1.15
C MET A 454 7.38 -1.09 -1.80
N GLU A 455 8.17 -0.02 -1.81
CA GLU A 455 7.85 1.28 -2.44
C GLU A 455 6.53 1.91 -1.94
N LEU A 456 6.20 1.72 -0.65
CA LEU A 456 4.89 2.05 -0.07
C LEU A 456 4.68 3.52 0.35
N ASP A 457 5.72 4.34 0.40
CA ASP A 457 5.65 5.72 0.95
C ASP A 457 5.54 6.84 -0.10
N GLY A 458 5.32 6.48 -1.38
CA GLY A 458 5.50 7.37 -2.52
C GLY A 458 6.96 7.83 -2.63
N ASN A 459 7.36 8.41 -3.76
CA ASN A 459 8.75 8.78 -4.04
C ASN A 459 9.34 9.91 -3.17
N ARG A 460 8.73 10.24 -2.00
CA ARG A 460 9.23 11.28 -1.10
C ARG A 460 10.16 10.69 -0.04
N LEU A 461 11.45 10.95 -0.27
CA LEU A 461 12.54 10.80 0.68
C LEU A 461 12.15 11.35 2.07
N LEU A 462 12.53 10.63 3.12
CA LEU A 462 12.42 11.07 4.51
C LEU A 462 12.85 12.55 4.63
N LYS A 463 11.90 13.43 4.97
CA LYS A 463 12.21 14.82 5.33
C LYS A 463 13.27 14.79 6.44
N LYS A 464 14.40 15.43 6.13
CA LYS A 464 15.60 15.63 6.95
C LYS A 464 15.22 15.84 8.42
N LYS A 465 15.32 14.78 9.24
CA LYS A 465 15.61 14.93 10.66
C LYS A 465 17.10 14.62 10.82
N SER A 466 17.86 15.67 11.07
CA SER A 466 19.25 15.61 11.47
C SER A 466 19.41 14.66 12.65
N ASN A 467 19.94 13.46 12.39
CA ASN A 467 20.89 12.76 13.25
C ASN A 467 21.22 11.39 12.65
N THR A 468 22.11 11.37 11.65
CA THR A 468 23.16 10.36 11.37
C THR A 468 23.57 10.46 9.90
N LYS A 469 24.85 10.76 9.64
CA LYS A 469 25.44 10.88 8.29
C LYS A 469 25.26 9.59 7.44
N ASN A 470 25.00 8.45 8.08
CA ASN A 470 24.87 7.15 7.40
C ASN A 470 23.51 6.98 6.69
N SER A 471 22.39 7.35 7.32
CA SER A 471 21.03 7.18 6.76
C SER A 471 20.80 8.00 5.48
N THR A 472 21.42 9.17 5.40
CA THR A 472 21.38 10.04 4.21
C THR A 472 22.18 9.45 3.04
N CYS A 473 23.28 8.74 3.33
CA CYS A 473 24.14 8.15 2.30
C CYS A 473 23.49 6.93 1.63
N VAL A 474 22.73 6.12 2.38
CA VAL A 474 22.06 4.91 1.85
C VAL A 474 20.98 5.26 0.82
N LEU A 475 20.11 6.23 1.15
CA LEU A 475 19.04 6.65 0.24
C LEU A 475 19.59 7.37 -0.99
N VAL A 476 20.66 8.16 -0.88
CA VAL A 476 21.26 8.85 -2.03
C VAL A 476 21.97 7.85 -2.95
N VAL A 477 22.68 6.87 -2.39
CA VAL A 477 23.41 5.86 -3.18
C VAL A 477 22.45 4.87 -3.86
N LEU A 478 21.42 4.36 -3.16
CA LEU A 478 20.46 3.44 -3.76
C LEU A 478 19.52 4.14 -4.76
N ASN A 479 19.16 5.42 -4.55
CA ASN A 479 18.36 6.16 -5.54
C ASN A 479 19.14 6.53 -6.81
N ARG A 480 20.45 6.82 -6.73
CA ARG A 480 21.27 7.02 -7.94
C ARG A 480 21.33 5.75 -8.82
N VAL A 481 21.30 4.58 -8.18
CA VAL A 481 21.25 3.29 -8.88
C VAL A 481 19.89 3.09 -9.57
N ASN A 482 18.77 3.45 -8.93
CA ASN A 482 17.45 3.42 -9.57
C ASN A 482 17.34 4.36 -10.77
N TYR A 483 17.90 5.57 -10.70
CA TYR A 483 17.94 6.49 -11.85
C TYR A 483 18.83 5.96 -12.98
N SER A 484 19.94 5.28 -12.67
CA SER A 484 20.80 4.68 -13.70
C SER A 484 20.18 3.49 -14.43
N MET A 485 19.20 2.78 -13.83
CA MET A 485 18.44 1.74 -14.51
C MET A 485 17.37 2.29 -15.46
N LEU A 486 16.79 3.46 -15.16
CA LEU A 486 15.83 4.13 -16.04
C LEU A 486 16.51 4.75 -17.28
N ASP A 487 17.79 5.11 -17.17
CA ASP A 487 18.58 5.68 -18.28
C ASP A 487 19.25 4.62 -19.18
N GLN A 488 19.33 3.36 -18.74
CA GLN A 488 19.86 2.25 -19.56
C GLN A 488 18.94 1.81 -20.71
N GLY A 489 17.79 2.48 -20.89
CA GLY A 489 16.91 2.35 -22.05
C GLY A 489 17.25 3.28 -23.22
N ARG A 490 18.27 4.14 -23.13
CA ARG A 490 18.72 4.96 -24.25
C ARG A 490 20.24 5.00 -24.36
N GLU A 491 20.68 4.70 -25.59
CA GLU A 491 22.00 4.94 -26.17
C GLU A 491 23.12 3.93 -25.88
N ASN A 492 23.25 2.99 -26.83
CA ASN A 492 24.52 2.39 -27.20
C ASN A 492 25.40 3.44 -27.89
N GLY A 493 26.62 3.68 -27.38
CA GLY A 493 27.59 4.55 -28.07
C GLY A 493 28.88 4.84 -27.29
N GLN A 494 29.84 3.91 -27.33
CA GLN A 494 31.30 4.13 -27.30
C GLN A 494 32.00 4.88 -26.12
N LYS A 495 32.85 4.11 -25.43
CA LYS A 495 34.15 4.45 -24.77
C LYS A 495 34.18 5.08 -23.37
N LEU A 496 34.16 4.17 -22.38
CA LEU A 496 35.32 3.78 -21.56
C LEU A 496 36.58 4.69 -21.64
N ARG A 497 36.61 5.77 -20.85
CA ARG A 497 37.80 6.27 -20.09
C ARG A 497 37.56 7.51 -19.21
N ASP A 498 36.38 8.12 -19.19
CA ASP A 498 36.12 9.31 -18.35
C ASP A 498 35.40 9.05 -17.01
N THR A 499 35.07 7.80 -16.68
CA THR A 499 34.26 7.45 -15.50
C THR A 499 35.03 7.49 -14.16
N GLN A 500 36.37 7.56 -14.19
CA GLN A 500 37.18 7.72 -12.97
C GLN A 500 37.40 9.19 -12.59
N GLN A 501 37.30 10.13 -13.53
CA GLN A 501 37.52 11.56 -13.25
C GLN A 501 36.23 12.30 -12.81
N THR A 502 35.06 11.75 -13.13
CA THR A 502 33.76 12.25 -12.66
C THR A 502 33.45 11.87 -11.20
N SER A 503 33.86 10.69 -10.73
CA SER A 503 33.70 10.30 -9.32
C SER A 503 34.56 11.11 -8.36
N ALA A 504 35.79 11.46 -8.76
CA ALA A 504 36.68 12.30 -7.96
C ALA A 504 36.21 13.77 -7.90
N ARG A 505 35.66 14.31 -9.01
CA ARG A 505 35.04 15.65 -9.03
C ARG A 505 33.72 15.70 -8.23
N ALA A 506 32.93 14.63 -8.22
CA ALA A 506 31.68 14.55 -7.47
C ALA A 506 31.90 14.44 -5.95
N LEU A 507 32.96 13.75 -5.51
CA LEU A 507 33.37 13.72 -4.10
C LEU A 507 33.96 15.07 -3.65
N ARG A 508 34.66 15.79 -4.53
CA ARG A 508 35.21 17.12 -4.24
C ARG A 508 34.12 18.20 -4.15
N ALA A 509 33.13 18.17 -5.04
CA ALA A 509 31.96 19.07 -4.98
C ALA A 509 31.05 18.81 -3.76
N ALA A 510 30.97 17.55 -3.30
CA ALA A 510 30.26 17.20 -2.06
C ALA A 510 31.00 17.66 -0.79
N ALA A 511 32.33 17.81 -0.85
CA ALA A 511 33.13 18.37 0.23
C ALA A 511 33.08 19.91 0.25
N GLU A 512 33.11 20.57 -0.91
CA GLU A 512 33.03 22.04 -1.02
C GLU A 512 31.65 22.60 -0.61
N CYS A 513 30.56 21.84 -0.77
CA CYS A 513 29.25 22.22 -0.23
C CYS A 513 29.14 22.12 1.30
N VAL A 514 30.11 21.49 1.97
CA VAL A 514 30.15 21.39 3.44
C VAL A 514 30.88 22.58 4.05
N GLU A 515 31.89 23.15 3.38
CA GLU A 515 32.61 24.35 3.86
C GLU A 515 31.89 25.68 3.59
N LEU A 516 30.92 25.73 2.66
CA LEU A 516 30.11 26.94 2.40
C LEU A 516 28.84 27.05 3.28
N MET A 517 28.70 26.19 4.29
CA MET A 517 27.59 26.21 5.27
C MET A 517 28.08 26.19 6.73
N GLU A 518 29.34 26.56 6.97
CA GLU A 518 29.81 27.21 8.21
C GLU A 518 29.99 28.70 7.94
#